data_AF-A0A8T0PMS9-F1
#
_entry.id   AF-A0A8T0PMS9-F1
#
_cell.length_a   1.000
_cell.length_b   1.000
_cell.length_c   1.000
_cell.angle_alpha   90.00
_cell.angle_beta   90.00
_cell.angle_gamma   90.00
#
_symmetry.space_group_name_H-M   'P 1'
#
loop_
_entity.id
_entity.type
_entity.pdbx_description
1 polymer ?
#
loop_
_entity_poly.entity_id
_entity_poly.type
_entity_poly.pdbx_seq_one_letter_code
_entity_poly.pdbx_strand_id
1 'polypeptide(L)'
;MSSSTSSALVLAAAVLLAALTVAQHGSLAAAAGPRVIIVGAGMSGISAAKTLSEAGITDLLILEATDRIGGRMHKKNFSGINVEIGANWVEGVNGGKMNPIWPIVNETLKLRNFLTDFSVATNIYKEDGGLYDEAYVQKIIDRADAVESKGEKLSASLPASGSDDISILAMQRLYDHQPNGPATPVDMVVDYFKYDFEGAEPPRVTSLQTTVPNPTFTDFGEDEYFVADHLGYETVVHYLAGQYLKTDSSGKIVDPRLLLNKVVVTEISYSSSGVSVRTEDKSVYKADYVMVSTSLGVLQTDLIHFKPKLPTWKILVIYQFDMAVYTKIFLKFPKRFWPVGKGKEFFLYASTRRGYYAAWQQLEKQYPGANALLVTVTDEESRRIEQQSDNQTKAEIMEVLRKMFPGEDVPDATDILVPRWWSDRFYKGTYANWPVGVSRYEVDQLRAPVGRVYFTGEHTSDKYTGYVHGAYLAGIDSAEILINCAQKKMCKYLVKGKYD
;
A
#
# COMPACT_ATOMS: atom_id res chain seq x y z
N MET A 1 52.76 -2.04 -62.76
CA MET A 1 52.40 -1.08 -61.69
C MET A 1 50.87 -0.92 -61.49
N SER A 2 50.01 -1.86 -61.89
CA SER A 2 48.55 -1.68 -61.83
C SER A 2 47.79 -2.55 -60.82
N SER A 3 48.45 -3.35 -59.99
CA SER A 3 47.77 -4.29 -59.07
C SER A 3 47.64 -3.81 -57.61
N SER A 4 48.35 -2.76 -57.18
CA SER A 4 48.31 -2.31 -55.77
C SER A 4 47.20 -1.29 -55.47
N THR A 5 46.67 -0.61 -56.49
CA THR A 5 45.63 0.43 -56.33
C THR A 5 44.23 -0.16 -56.14
N SER A 6 43.95 -1.34 -56.68
CA SER A 6 42.62 -1.98 -56.59
C SER A 6 42.33 -2.54 -55.19
N SER A 7 43.32 -3.15 -54.53
CA SER A 7 43.16 -3.69 -53.16
C SER A 7 42.98 -2.60 -52.11
N ALA A 8 43.61 -1.43 -52.28
CA ALA A 8 43.46 -0.30 -51.37
C ALA A 8 42.05 0.33 -51.43
N LEU A 9 41.44 0.40 -52.62
CA LEU A 9 40.06 0.89 -52.78
C LEU A 9 39.03 -0.05 -52.13
N VAL A 10 39.22 -1.37 -52.26
CA VAL A 10 38.31 -2.36 -51.66
C VAL A 10 38.38 -2.31 -50.14
N LEU A 11 39.59 -2.16 -49.57
CA LEU A 11 39.76 -2.03 -48.12
C LEU A 11 39.14 -0.74 -47.58
N ALA A 12 39.31 0.38 -48.28
CA ALA A 12 38.69 1.66 -47.91
C ALA A 12 37.16 1.61 -47.96
N ALA A 13 36.58 0.95 -48.97
CA ALA A 13 35.14 0.78 -49.08
C ALA A 13 34.56 -0.12 -47.97
N ALA A 14 35.27 -1.19 -47.58
CA ALA A 14 34.86 -2.06 -46.48
C ALA A 14 34.91 -1.35 -45.12
N VAL A 15 35.93 -0.52 -44.88
CA VAL A 15 36.05 0.29 -43.66
C VAL A 15 34.96 1.38 -43.62
N LEU A 16 34.63 2.02 -44.75
CA LEU A 16 33.52 2.96 -44.81
C LEU A 16 32.17 2.28 -44.55
N LEU A 17 31.91 1.10 -45.12
CA LEU A 17 30.68 0.34 -44.87
C LEU A 17 30.57 -0.10 -43.40
N ALA A 18 31.68 -0.53 -42.79
CA ALA A 18 31.73 -0.87 -41.37
C ALA A 18 31.49 0.37 -40.49
N ALA A 19 32.07 1.52 -40.84
CA ALA A 19 31.85 2.77 -40.11
C ALA A 19 30.41 3.29 -40.26
N LEU A 20 29.81 3.18 -41.46
CA LEU A 20 28.43 3.57 -41.74
C LEU A 20 27.41 2.67 -41.03
N THR A 21 27.67 1.35 -40.96
CA THR A 21 26.82 0.40 -40.23
C THR A 21 26.92 0.60 -38.73
N VAL A 22 28.11 0.86 -38.17
CA VAL A 22 28.29 1.21 -36.75
C VAL A 22 27.64 2.56 -36.43
N ALA A 23 27.76 3.56 -37.30
CA ALA A 23 27.09 4.85 -37.15
C ALA A 23 25.55 4.74 -37.25
N GLN A 24 25.03 3.90 -38.15
CA GLN A 24 23.59 3.61 -38.22
C GLN A 24 23.09 2.88 -36.98
N HIS A 25 23.83 1.88 -36.46
CA HIS A 25 23.46 1.19 -35.23
C HIS A 25 23.55 2.12 -34.01
N GLY A 26 24.55 3.00 -33.94
CA GLY A 26 24.65 4.03 -32.91
C GLY A 26 23.53 5.06 -32.98
N SER A 27 23.08 5.43 -34.19
CA SER A 27 21.97 6.37 -34.41
C SER A 27 20.59 5.75 -34.12
N LEU A 28 20.38 4.47 -34.48
CA LEU A 28 19.16 3.71 -34.15
C LEU A 28 19.05 3.42 -32.64
N ALA A 29 20.16 3.11 -31.97
CA ALA A 29 20.20 2.94 -30.52
C ALA A 29 19.98 4.27 -29.77
N ALA A 30 20.47 5.39 -30.31
CA ALA A 30 20.19 6.72 -29.76
C ALA A 30 18.73 7.17 -29.99
N ALA A 31 18.06 6.65 -31.01
CA ALA A 31 16.66 6.99 -31.33
C ALA A 31 15.61 6.24 -30.48
N ALA A 32 15.96 5.13 -29.82
CA ALA A 32 15.01 4.28 -29.09
C ALA A 32 14.71 4.73 -27.64
N GLY A 33 15.41 5.74 -27.12
CA GLY A 33 15.31 6.16 -25.72
C GLY A 33 15.90 5.14 -24.74
N PRO A 34 15.94 5.43 -23.43
CA PRO A 34 16.46 4.52 -22.42
C PRO A 34 15.48 3.37 -22.16
N ARG A 35 16.02 2.17 -21.92
CA ARG A 35 15.22 1.02 -21.48
C ARG A 35 15.05 1.03 -19.96
N VAL A 36 13.83 0.82 -19.48
CA VAL A 36 13.51 0.77 -18.04
C VAL A 36 12.78 -0.52 -17.69
N ILE A 37 13.30 -1.24 -16.70
CA ILE A 37 12.59 -2.38 -16.08
C ILE A 37 11.81 -1.88 -14.87
N ILE A 38 10.53 -2.25 -14.75
CA ILE A 38 9.70 -2.01 -13.57
C ILE A 38 9.48 -3.35 -12.88
N VAL A 39 9.81 -3.45 -11.59
CA VAL A 39 9.62 -4.65 -10.77
C VAL A 39 8.37 -4.47 -9.93
N GLY A 40 7.28 -5.13 -10.35
CA GLY A 40 5.95 -5.07 -9.78
C GLY A 40 4.95 -4.29 -10.65
N ALA A 41 3.75 -4.84 -10.78
CA ALA A 41 2.61 -4.24 -11.49
C ALA A 41 1.47 -3.87 -10.53
N GLY A 42 1.82 -3.44 -9.32
CA GLY A 42 0.90 -2.76 -8.40
C GLY A 42 0.59 -1.33 -8.85
N MET A 43 -0.20 -0.59 -8.06
CA MET A 43 -0.58 0.80 -8.35
C MET A 43 0.61 1.70 -8.70
N SER A 44 1.66 1.71 -7.88
CA SER A 44 2.84 2.56 -8.11
C SER A 44 3.64 2.15 -9.34
N GLY A 45 3.80 0.84 -9.58
CA GLY A 45 4.51 0.33 -10.76
C GLY A 45 3.79 0.67 -12.08
N ILE A 46 2.47 0.50 -12.11
CA ILE A 46 1.64 0.88 -13.27
C ILE A 46 1.61 2.39 -13.47
N SER A 47 1.48 3.17 -12.39
CA SER A 47 1.53 4.64 -12.43
C SER A 47 2.88 5.14 -12.95
N ALA A 48 4.00 4.62 -12.42
CA ALA A 48 5.34 4.99 -12.87
C ALA A 48 5.57 4.66 -14.35
N ALA A 49 5.19 3.46 -14.79
CA ALA A 49 5.32 3.05 -16.19
C ALA A 49 4.47 3.92 -17.13
N LYS A 50 3.24 4.29 -16.71
CA LYS A 50 2.40 5.23 -17.43
C LYS A 50 3.09 6.59 -17.59
N THR A 51 3.59 7.17 -16.50
CA THR A 51 4.29 8.48 -16.51
C THR A 51 5.55 8.44 -17.38
N LEU A 52 6.33 7.35 -17.33
CA LEU A 52 7.48 7.15 -18.22
C LEU A 52 7.05 7.11 -19.70
N SER A 53 5.98 6.38 -19.99
CA SER A 53 5.42 6.28 -21.35
C SER A 53 4.94 7.64 -21.86
N GLU A 54 4.29 8.45 -21.03
CA GLU A 54 3.83 9.81 -21.35
C GLU A 54 5.00 10.77 -21.62
N ALA A 55 6.15 10.55 -20.96
CA ALA A 55 7.38 11.27 -21.21
C ALA A 55 8.19 10.74 -22.43
N GLY A 56 7.66 9.77 -23.17
CA GLY A 56 8.30 9.18 -24.35
C GLY A 56 9.29 8.05 -24.06
N ILE A 57 9.49 7.67 -22.80
CA ILE A 57 10.28 6.48 -22.42
C ILE A 57 9.36 5.25 -22.53
N THR A 58 9.32 4.67 -23.72
CA THR A 58 8.36 3.60 -24.07
C THR A 58 8.97 2.20 -24.14
N ASP A 59 10.30 2.09 -24.13
CA ASP A 59 11.04 0.82 -23.99
C ASP A 59 11.01 0.36 -22.52
N LEU A 60 9.82 -0.12 -22.13
CA LEU A 60 9.51 -0.56 -20.78
C LEU A 60 9.41 -2.08 -20.73
N LEU A 61 9.78 -2.65 -19.58
CA LEU A 61 9.49 -4.04 -19.24
C LEU A 61 9.01 -4.12 -17.80
N ILE A 62 7.73 -4.45 -17.61
CA ILE A 62 7.09 -4.62 -16.32
C ILE A 62 7.12 -6.10 -15.96
N LEU A 63 7.77 -6.41 -14.85
CA LEU A 63 7.93 -7.76 -14.32
C LEU A 63 7.06 -7.94 -13.08
N GLU A 64 5.99 -8.72 -13.19
CA GLU A 64 5.07 -9.00 -12.10
C GLU A 64 5.22 -10.45 -11.63
N ALA A 65 5.34 -10.61 -10.31
CA ALA A 65 5.55 -11.91 -9.68
C ALA A 65 4.30 -12.79 -9.76
N THR A 66 3.12 -12.19 -9.66
CA THR A 66 1.81 -12.89 -9.65
C THR A 66 1.22 -13.05 -11.06
N ASP A 67 0.03 -13.63 -11.13
CA ASP A 67 -0.73 -13.86 -12.36
C ASP A 67 -1.59 -12.66 -12.80
N ARG A 68 -1.49 -11.54 -12.09
CA ARG A 68 -2.36 -10.38 -12.25
C ARG A 68 -1.64 -9.08 -11.92
N ILE A 69 -2.19 -7.97 -12.38
CA ILE A 69 -1.80 -6.64 -11.92
C ILE A 69 -2.65 -6.23 -10.70
N GLY A 70 -2.35 -5.08 -10.10
CA GLY A 70 -3.11 -4.51 -8.98
C GLY A 70 -2.42 -4.63 -7.63
N GLY A 71 -1.65 -5.70 -7.43
CA GLY A 71 -0.90 -5.91 -6.18
C GLY A 71 -1.85 -5.98 -4.97
N ARG A 72 -1.69 -5.04 -4.03
CA ARG A 72 -2.50 -4.93 -2.79
C ARG A 72 -3.91 -4.37 -3.00
N MET A 73 -4.24 -3.93 -4.21
CA MET A 73 -5.64 -3.77 -4.62
C MET A 73 -6.05 -5.09 -5.26
N HIS A 74 -6.84 -5.88 -4.52
CA HIS A 74 -7.23 -7.21 -4.99
C HIS A 74 -8.54 -7.67 -4.39
N LYS A 75 -9.43 -8.11 -5.27
CA LYS A 75 -10.69 -8.77 -4.90
C LYS A 75 -10.55 -10.28 -4.86
N LYS A 76 -11.39 -10.94 -4.08
CA LYS A 76 -11.55 -12.39 -4.06
C LYS A 76 -13.02 -12.76 -4.03
N ASN A 77 -13.38 -13.87 -4.67
CA ASN A 77 -14.70 -14.45 -4.50
C ASN A 77 -14.82 -15.06 -3.10
N PHE A 78 -15.87 -14.68 -2.37
CA PHE A 78 -16.22 -15.21 -1.07
C PHE A 78 -17.71 -15.49 -1.03
N SER A 79 -18.10 -16.77 -0.93
CA SER A 79 -19.51 -17.16 -0.84
C SER A 79 -20.44 -16.53 -1.91
N GLY A 80 -19.94 -16.40 -3.15
CA GLY A 80 -20.72 -15.90 -4.29
C GLY A 80 -20.69 -14.38 -4.50
N ILE A 81 -20.03 -13.61 -3.62
CA ILE A 81 -19.78 -12.18 -3.81
C ILE A 81 -18.27 -11.91 -3.99
N ASN A 82 -17.92 -10.84 -4.70
CA ASN A 82 -16.53 -10.39 -4.77
C ASN A 82 -16.30 -9.36 -3.65
N VAL A 83 -15.33 -9.63 -2.79
CA VAL A 83 -14.92 -8.76 -1.68
C VAL A 83 -13.47 -8.34 -1.84
N GLU A 84 -13.10 -7.16 -1.35
CA GLU A 84 -11.69 -6.74 -1.35
C GLU A 84 -10.94 -7.40 -0.20
N ILE A 85 -9.86 -8.09 -0.52
CA ILE A 85 -8.97 -8.66 0.51
C ILE A 85 -7.85 -7.70 0.90
N GLY A 86 -7.61 -6.65 0.10
CA GLY A 86 -6.65 -5.58 0.38
C GLY A 86 -7.34 -4.23 0.56
N ALA A 87 -6.89 -3.21 -0.18
CA ALA A 87 -7.49 -1.86 -0.11
C ALA A 87 -8.99 -1.90 -0.44
N ASN A 88 -9.80 -1.20 0.35
CA ASN A 88 -11.26 -1.24 0.22
C ASN A 88 -11.92 0.15 0.23
N TRP A 89 -11.19 1.20 0.58
CA TRP A 89 -11.70 2.57 0.64
C TRP A 89 -10.99 3.50 -0.34
N VAL A 90 -11.73 4.50 -0.84
CA VAL A 90 -11.13 5.77 -1.25
C VAL A 90 -11.14 6.66 -0.02
N GLU A 91 -9.97 6.83 0.57
CA GLU A 91 -9.79 7.53 1.84
C GLU A 91 -9.36 8.97 1.57
N GLY A 92 -10.06 9.90 2.21
CA GLY A 92 -9.88 11.31 1.94
C GLY A 92 -10.66 11.79 0.71
N VAL A 93 -11.90 12.23 0.94
CA VAL A 93 -12.81 12.77 -0.08
C VAL A 93 -13.53 14.01 0.48
N ASN A 94 -14.01 14.89 -0.43
CA ASN A 94 -14.78 16.10 -0.10
C ASN A 94 -14.03 17.17 0.71
N GLY A 95 -12.70 17.18 0.68
CA GLY A 95 -11.85 18.19 1.31
C GLY A 95 -11.39 19.31 0.39
N GLY A 96 -10.32 20.00 0.81
CA GLY A 96 -9.80 21.18 0.11
C GLY A 96 -9.07 20.88 -1.20
N LYS A 97 -8.57 19.65 -1.37
CA LYS A 97 -7.95 19.15 -2.61
C LYS A 97 -8.67 17.90 -3.10
N MET A 98 -8.64 17.68 -4.41
CA MET A 98 -9.18 16.47 -5.01
C MET A 98 -8.20 15.31 -4.80
N ASN A 99 -8.66 14.22 -4.16
CA ASN A 99 -7.94 12.95 -4.17
C ASN A 99 -7.87 12.43 -5.62
N PRO A 100 -6.68 12.13 -6.18
CA PRO A 100 -6.53 11.75 -7.59
C PRO A 100 -7.24 10.43 -7.96
N ILE A 101 -7.54 9.57 -6.98
CA ILE A 101 -8.24 8.30 -7.20
C ILE A 101 -9.75 8.50 -7.29
N TRP A 102 -10.29 9.51 -6.60
CA TRP A 102 -11.73 9.70 -6.47
C TRP A 102 -12.47 9.91 -7.81
N PRO A 103 -12.00 10.79 -8.74
CA PRO A 103 -12.64 10.92 -10.05
C PRO A 103 -12.56 9.65 -10.90
N ILE A 104 -11.50 8.85 -10.74
CA ILE A 104 -11.37 7.58 -11.46
C ILE A 104 -12.44 6.60 -10.98
N VAL A 105 -12.61 6.49 -9.66
CA VAL A 105 -13.61 5.61 -9.03
C VAL A 105 -15.04 6.08 -9.32
N ASN A 106 -15.34 7.34 -9.03
CA ASN A 106 -16.71 7.83 -8.95
C ASN A 106 -17.26 8.33 -10.29
N GLU A 107 -16.44 8.94 -11.14
CA GLU A 107 -16.89 9.57 -12.39
C GLU A 107 -16.56 8.71 -13.61
N THR A 108 -15.32 8.22 -13.69
CA THR A 108 -14.80 7.52 -14.88
C THR A 108 -15.28 6.08 -14.93
N LEU A 109 -15.03 5.32 -13.86
CA LEU A 109 -15.39 3.91 -13.77
C LEU A 109 -16.78 3.70 -13.16
N LYS A 110 -17.26 4.69 -12.39
CA LYS A 110 -18.54 4.64 -11.66
C LYS A 110 -18.66 3.37 -10.83
N LEU A 111 -17.57 2.97 -10.18
CA LEU A 111 -17.55 1.79 -9.31
C LEU A 111 -18.52 2.05 -8.16
N ARG A 112 -19.40 1.08 -7.88
CA ARG A 112 -20.32 1.13 -6.76
C ARG A 112 -19.54 1.32 -5.46
N ASN A 113 -19.82 2.44 -4.80
CA ASN A 113 -19.15 2.85 -3.58
C ASN A 113 -20.14 3.49 -2.60
N PHE A 114 -19.76 3.58 -1.33
CA PHE A 114 -20.62 4.03 -0.26
C PHE A 114 -19.85 4.87 0.75
N LEU A 115 -20.36 6.06 1.07
CA LEU A 115 -19.86 6.82 2.22
C LEU A 115 -19.98 5.96 3.48
N THR A 116 -18.90 5.90 4.24
CA THR A 116 -18.76 5.08 5.44
C THR A 116 -19.32 5.83 6.66
N ASP A 117 -20.12 5.14 7.49
CA ASP A 117 -20.63 5.68 8.75
C ASP A 117 -19.85 5.08 9.92
N PHE A 118 -18.86 5.82 10.42
CA PHE A 118 -18.00 5.41 11.54
C PHE A 118 -18.64 5.63 12.93
N SER A 119 -19.95 5.90 13.00
CA SER A 119 -20.64 6.13 14.29
C SER A 119 -20.71 4.85 15.13
N VAL A 120 -19.89 4.75 16.17
CA VAL A 120 -19.79 3.57 17.04
C VAL A 120 -20.32 3.77 18.46
N ALA A 121 -20.70 5.00 18.85
CA ALA A 121 -21.11 5.31 20.23
C ALA A 121 -22.28 4.44 20.74
N THR A 122 -23.20 4.04 19.84
CA THR A 122 -24.35 3.17 20.16
C THR A 122 -24.07 1.67 19.96
N ASN A 123 -22.84 1.28 19.63
CA ASN A 123 -22.51 -0.04 19.09
C ASN A 123 -21.26 -0.68 19.70
N ILE A 124 -20.89 -0.33 20.93
CA ILE A 124 -19.80 -0.99 21.64
C ILE A 124 -20.37 -2.09 22.55
N TYR A 125 -20.08 -3.34 22.21
CA TYR A 125 -20.44 -4.53 22.97
C TYR A 125 -19.44 -4.76 24.11
N LYS A 126 -19.97 -5.16 25.27
CA LYS A 126 -19.18 -5.63 26.41
C LYS A 126 -18.60 -7.02 26.11
N GLU A 127 -17.53 -7.38 26.83
CA GLU A 127 -16.86 -8.68 26.69
C GLU A 127 -17.84 -9.86 26.87
N ASP A 128 -18.72 -9.78 27.87
CA ASP A 128 -19.71 -10.83 28.22
C ASP A 128 -21.16 -10.44 27.87
N GLY A 129 -21.32 -9.59 26.86
CA GLY A 129 -22.61 -9.38 26.20
C GLY A 129 -23.38 -8.13 26.58
N GLY A 130 -24.22 -7.71 25.61
CA GLY A 130 -24.95 -6.45 25.66
C GLY A 130 -24.07 -5.23 25.34
N LEU A 131 -24.73 -4.12 25.07
CA LEU A 131 -24.07 -2.86 24.75
C LEU A 131 -23.67 -2.10 26.03
N TYR A 132 -22.66 -1.25 25.91
CA TYR A 132 -22.48 -0.14 26.85
C TYR A 132 -23.57 0.91 26.68
N ASP A 133 -23.78 1.72 27.72
CA ASP A 133 -24.62 2.91 27.64
C ASP A 133 -24.00 3.94 26.69
N GLU A 134 -24.82 4.49 25.78
CA GLU A 134 -24.37 5.43 24.75
C GLU A 134 -23.73 6.68 25.34
N ALA A 135 -24.34 7.27 26.37
CA ALA A 135 -23.82 8.50 26.98
C ALA A 135 -22.49 8.26 27.71
N TYR A 136 -22.29 7.06 28.26
CA TYR A 136 -21.00 6.64 28.81
C TYR A 136 -19.94 6.50 27.72
N VAL A 137 -20.24 5.83 26.61
CA VAL A 137 -19.30 5.66 25.49
C VAL A 137 -18.96 7.00 24.84
N GLN A 138 -19.96 7.86 24.62
CA GLN A 138 -19.75 9.16 23.98
C GLN A 138 -18.76 10.01 24.78
N LYS A 139 -18.82 10.01 26.12
CA LYS A 139 -17.85 10.72 26.96
C LYS A 139 -16.42 10.23 26.77
N ILE A 140 -16.23 8.95 26.48
CA ILE A 140 -14.91 8.36 26.23
C ILE A 140 -14.39 8.79 24.86
N ILE A 141 -15.25 8.75 23.84
CA ILE A 141 -14.93 9.23 22.48
C ILE A 141 -14.58 10.72 22.55
N ASP A 142 -15.42 11.55 23.17
CA ASP A 142 -15.16 12.99 23.33
C ASP A 142 -13.84 13.28 24.04
N ARG A 143 -13.49 12.48 25.06
CA ARG A 143 -12.19 12.59 25.75
C ARG A 143 -11.04 12.24 24.80
N ALA A 144 -11.15 11.13 24.07
CA ALA A 144 -10.13 10.69 23.12
C ALA A 144 -9.91 11.73 22.00
N ASP A 145 -10.99 12.28 21.44
CA ASP A 145 -10.93 13.34 20.42
C ASP A 145 -10.32 14.63 20.97
N ALA A 146 -10.64 14.99 22.22
CA ALA A 146 -10.04 16.15 22.87
C ALA A 146 -8.54 15.99 23.14
N VAL A 147 -8.08 14.76 23.41
CA VAL A 147 -6.65 14.43 23.55
C VAL A 147 -5.95 14.53 22.20
N GLU A 148 -6.53 13.95 21.15
CA GLU A 148 -6.01 14.02 19.79
C GLU A 148 -5.88 15.47 19.29
N SER A 149 -6.91 16.30 19.47
CA SER A 149 -6.87 17.71 19.08
C SER A 149 -5.77 18.51 19.80
N LYS A 150 -5.39 18.11 21.03
CA LYS A 150 -4.20 18.68 21.69
C LYS A 150 -2.91 18.13 21.07
N GLY A 151 -2.90 16.84 20.70
CA GLY A 151 -1.83 16.19 19.95
C GLY A 151 -1.53 16.87 18.61
N GLU A 152 -2.55 17.27 17.85
CA GLU A 152 -2.38 18.03 16.59
C GLU A 152 -1.67 19.36 16.83
N LYS A 153 -2.04 20.08 17.90
CA LYS A 153 -1.41 21.35 18.27
C LYS A 153 0.04 21.15 18.70
N LEU A 154 0.33 20.08 19.43
CA LEU A 154 1.68 19.70 19.79
C LEU A 154 2.50 19.39 18.54
N SER A 155 2.01 18.50 17.68
CA SER A 155 2.64 18.08 16.44
C SER A 155 3.01 19.27 15.55
N ALA A 156 2.09 20.22 15.37
CA ALA A 156 2.33 21.44 14.61
C ALA A 156 3.44 22.34 15.18
N SER A 157 3.77 22.20 16.47
CA SER A 157 4.85 22.94 17.12
C SER A 157 6.21 22.23 17.11
N LEU A 158 6.25 20.94 16.73
CA LEU A 158 7.47 20.15 16.74
C LEU A 158 8.42 20.57 15.60
N PRO A 159 9.74 20.56 15.83
CA PRO A 159 10.72 20.86 14.78
C PRO A 159 10.61 19.88 13.60
N ALA A 160 10.67 20.39 12.36
CA ALA A 160 10.56 19.58 11.15
C ALA A 160 11.67 18.52 10.98
N SER A 161 12.77 18.63 11.74
CA SER A 161 13.85 17.65 11.81
C SER A 161 13.41 16.31 12.42
N GLY A 162 12.33 16.32 13.20
CA GLY A 162 11.84 15.20 14.00
C GLY A 162 12.66 14.93 15.28
N SER A 163 13.45 15.90 15.74
CA SER A 163 14.27 15.73 16.96
C SER A 163 13.44 15.53 18.23
N ASP A 164 12.25 16.12 18.26
CA ASP A 164 11.37 16.15 19.44
C ASP A 164 10.10 15.32 19.20
N ASP A 165 10.10 14.49 18.16
CA ASP A 165 8.99 13.58 17.87
C ASP A 165 8.82 12.55 18.99
N ILE A 166 7.58 12.16 19.22
CA ILE A 166 7.16 11.22 20.24
C ILE A 166 6.12 10.27 19.67
N SER A 167 5.87 9.15 20.34
CA SER A 167 4.75 8.30 19.93
C SER A 167 3.41 8.90 20.31
N ILE A 168 2.34 8.51 19.59
CA ILE A 168 0.97 8.90 19.93
C ILE A 168 0.64 8.54 21.39
N LEU A 169 1.09 7.37 21.89
CA LEU A 169 0.89 7.00 23.29
C LEU A 169 1.58 7.97 24.28
N ALA A 170 2.76 8.48 23.94
CA ALA A 170 3.44 9.47 24.78
C ALA A 170 2.63 10.77 24.86
N MET A 171 2.03 11.20 23.74
CA MET A 171 1.09 12.31 23.69
C MET A 171 -0.17 12.04 24.52
N GLN A 172 -0.75 10.85 24.44
CA GLN A 172 -1.91 10.46 25.25
C GLN A 172 -1.60 10.55 26.75
N ARG A 173 -0.49 9.96 27.20
CA ARG A 173 -0.04 10.05 28.61
C ARG A 173 0.15 11.49 29.06
N LEU A 174 0.75 12.33 28.20
CA LEU A 174 1.00 13.74 28.48
C LEU A 174 -0.31 14.49 28.76
N TYR A 175 -1.33 14.28 27.93
CA TYR A 175 -2.58 15.04 28.05
C TYR A 175 -3.61 14.45 29.01
N ASP A 176 -3.59 13.13 29.23
CA ASP A 176 -4.42 12.48 30.24
C ASP A 176 -3.80 12.52 31.65
N HIS A 177 -2.53 12.91 31.77
CA HIS A 177 -1.78 12.92 33.03
C HIS A 177 -1.77 11.55 33.71
N GLN A 178 -1.62 10.49 32.91
CA GLN A 178 -1.59 9.10 33.35
C GLN A 178 -0.25 8.44 33.00
N PRO A 179 0.20 7.45 33.79
CA PRO A 179 1.41 6.69 33.48
C PRO A 179 1.20 5.69 32.32
N ASN A 180 -0.04 5.51 31.87
CA ASN A 180 -0.45 4.62 30.78
C ASN A 180 -1.41 5.35 29.84
N GLY A 181 -1.64 4.78 28.66
CA GLY A 181 -2.71 5.23 27.77
C GLY A 181 -4.04 4.54 28.10
N PRO A 182 -4.99 4.53 27.16
CA PRO A 182 -6.26 3.80 27.26
C PRO A 182 -6.08 2.37 27.80
N ALA A 183 -6.72 2.06 28.93
CA ALA A 183 -6.45 0.82 29.68
C ALA A 183 -7.71 0.03 30.09
N THR A 184 -8.91 0.64 30.07
CA THR A 184 -10.15 -0.13 30.27
C THR A 184 -10.59 -0.75 28.93
N PRO A 185 -11.42 -1.81 28.93
CA PRO A 185 -11.83 -2.47 27.68
C PRO A 185 -12.47 -1.50 26.66
N VAL A 186 -13.32 -0.59 27.13
CA VAL A 186 -13.97 0.42 26.28
C VAL A 186 -12.99 1.50 25.82
N ASP A 187 -12.07 1.95 26.67
CA ASP A 187 -11.04 2.92 26.28
C ASP A 187 -10.12 2.30 25.21
N MET A 188 -9.69 1.05 25.43
CA MET A 188 -8.80 0.33 24.51
C MET A 188 -9.43 0.06 23.16
N VAL A 189 -10.72 -0.26 23.08
CA VAL A 189 -11.37 -0.52 21.79
C VAL A 189 -11.65 0.78 21.03
N VAL A 190 -11.95 1.89 21.73
CA VAL A 190 -12.04 3.22 21.11
C VAL A 190 -10.67 3.66 20.59
N ASP A 191 -9.62 3.49 21.38
CA ASP A 191 -8.23 3.77 20.99
C ASP A 191 -7.78 2.92 19.78
N TYR A 192 -8.09 1.62 19.81
CA TYR A 192 -7.84 0.72 18.69
C TYR A 192 -8.57 1.17 17.42
N PHE A 193 -9.85 1.56 17.53
CA PHE A 193 -10.64 2.00 16.38
C PHE A 193 -10.16 3.34 15.81
N LYS A 194 -9.59 4.22 16.64
CA LYS A 194 -9.02 5.50 16.18
C LYS A 194 -7.64 5.35 15.53
N TYR A 195 -6.78 4.48 16.05
CA TYR A 195 -5.37 4.43 15.65
C TYR A 195 -4.99 3.12 14.95
N ASP A 196 -5.19 1.97 15.59
CA ASP A 196 -4.78 0.68 15.03
C ASP A 196 -5.61 0.30 13.80
N PHE A 197 -6.91 0.64 13.79
CA PHE A 197 -7.78 0.38 12.64
C PHE A 197 -7.33 1.17 11.40
N GLU A 198 -6.66 2.30 11.59
CA GLU A 198 -6.11 3.11 10.50
C GLU A 198 -4.66 2.70 10.18
N GLY A 199 -3.75 2.82 11.16
CA GLY A 199 -2.31 2.60 11.01
C GLY A 199 -1.87 1.13 11.06
N ALA A 200 -2.76 0.19 11.35
CA ALA A 200 -2.49 -1.24 11.56
C ALA A 200 -1.46 -1.58 12.64
N GLU A 201 -1.11 -0.62 13.49
CA GLU A 201 -0.15 -0.74 14.59
C GLU A 201 -0.55 0.17 15.76
N PRO A 202 -0.12 -0.14 17.00
CA PRO A 202 -0.58 0.58 18.18
C PRO A 202 0.01 2.00 18.30
N PRO A 203 -0.70 2.94 18.97
CA PRO A 203 -0.24 4.31 19.25
C PRO A 203 1.16 4.42 19.87
N ARG A 204 1.64 3.36 20.52
CA ARG A 204 2.94 3.33 21.19
C ARG A 204 4.13 3.28 20.23
N VAL A 205 3.94 2.79 19.01
CA VAL A 205 5.01 2.68 18.00
C VAL A 205 4.90 3.77 16.93
N THR A 206 3.70 4.29 16.68
CA THR A 206 3.44 5.29 15.63
C THR A 206 3.92 6.68 16.01
N SER A 207 4.60 7.37 15.08
CA SER A 207 5.05 8.75 15.21
C SER A 207 3.86 9.71 15.30
N LEU A 208 3.85 10.59 16.30
CA LEU A 208 2.86 11.64 16.43
C LEU A 208 2.99 12.64 15.28
N GLN A 209 4.22 13.10 15.02
CA GLN A 209 4.46 14.23 14.12
C GLN A 209 3.98 13.97 12.68
N THR A 210 4.01 12.71 12.24
CA THR A 210 3.75 12.35 10.85
C THR A 210 2.34 11.82 10.61
N THR A 211 1.63 11.44 11.67
CA THR A 211 0.30 10.82 11.58
C THR A 211 -0.81 11.65 12.22
N VAL A 212 -0.48 12.63 13.08
CA VAL A 212 -1.46 13.49 13.76
C VAL A 212 -1.12 14.97 13.52
N PRO A 213 -1.90 15.72 12.72
CA PRO A 213 -3.04 15.24 11.93
C PRO A 213 -2.57 14.44 10.69
N ASN A 214 -3.42 13.55 10.20
CA ASN A 214 -3.10 12.74 9.04
C ASN A 214 -3.22 13.57 7.75
N PRO A 215 -2.16 13.64 6.91
CA PRO A 215 -2.16 14.44 5.69
C PRO A 215 -3.21 13.99 4.66
N THR A 216 -3.60 12.71 4.63
CA THR A 216 -4.67 12.23 3.72
C THR A 216 -5.98 12.97 3.99
N PHE A 217 -6.39 13.03 5.26
CA PHE A 217 -7.68 13.63 5.62
C PHE A 217 -7.63 15.16 5.64
N THR A 218 -6.53 15.75 6.10
CA THR A 218 -6.38 17.22 6.07
C THR A 218 -6.33 17.79 4.65
N ASP A 219 -5.72 17.09 3.68
CA ASP A 219 -5.66 17.57 2.30
C ASP A 219 -6.93 17.21 1.52
N PHE A 220 -7.40 15.96 1.61
CA PHE A 220 -8.45 15.44 0.72
C PHE A 220 -9.84 15.34 1.36
N GLY A 221 -9.96 15.56 2.67
CA GLY A 221 -11.21 15.58 3.44
C GLY A 221 -11.38 14.38 4.37
N GLU A 222 -12.33 14.42 5.30
CA GLU A 222 -12.54 13.34 6.30
C GLU A 222 -13.44 12.21 5.77
N ASP A 223 -14.08 12.39 4.60
CA ASP A 223 -14.99 11.37 4.09
C ASP A 223 -14.22 10.20 3.47
N GLU A 224 -14.68 8.97 3.78
CA GLU A 224 -14.15 7.75 3.21
C GLU A 224 -15.25 6.93 2.51
N TYR A 225 -14.97 6.48 1.29
CA TYR A 225 -15.93 5.73 0.48
C TYR A 225 -15.52 4.27 0.32
N PHE A 226 -16.30 3.37 0.90
CA PHE A 226 -16.16 1.93 0.76
C PHE A 226 -16.50 1.47 -0.66
N VAL A 227 -15.55 0.94 -1.40
CA VAL A 227 -15.76 0.37 -2.75
C VAL A 227 -16.33 -1.05 -2.62
N ALA A 228 -17.54 -1.27 -3.14
CA ALA A 228 -18.26 -2.55 -3.10
C ALA A 228 -18.86 -2.88 -4.47
N ASP A 229 -17.98 -2.88 -5.48
CA ASP A 229 -18.32 -3.21 -6.86
C ASP A 229 -17.82 -4.61 -7.22
N HIS A 230 -18.61 -5.38 -7.97
CA HIS A 230 -18.23 -6.70 -8.48
C HIS A 230 -16.98 -6.69 -9.39
N LEU A 231 -16.70 -5.57 -10.06
CA LEU A 231 -15.47 -5.37 -10.83
C LEU A 231 -14.24 -5.26 -9.91
N GLY A 232 -14.44 -4.85 -8.66
CA GLY A 232 -13.43 -4.65 -7.64
C GLY A 232 -12.58 -3.40 -7.84
N TYR A 233 -11.98 -2.94 -6.75
CA TYR A 233 -11.22 -1.71 -6.70
C TYR A 233 -9.95 -1.78 -7.57
N GLU A 234 -9.39 -2.97 -7.76
CA GLU A 234 -8.29 -3.25 -8.70
C GLU A 234 -8.57 -2.76 -10.14
N THR A 235 -9.84 -2.57 -10.52
CA THR A 235 -10.25 -1.99 -11.82
C THR A 235 -9.61 -0.63 -12.09
N VAL A 236 -9.30 0.17 -11.05
CA VAL A 236 -8.56 1.43 -11.18
C VAL A 236 -7.17 1.18 -11.78
N VAL A 237 -6.47 0.14 -11.32
CA VAL A 237 -5.13 -0.21 -11.84
C VAL A 237 -5.22 -0.72 -13.27
N HIS A 238 -6.25 -1.52 -13.58
CA HIS A 238 -6.51 -1.97 -14.95
C HIS A 238 -6.82 -0.80 -15.91
N TYR A 239 -7.60 0.18 -15.45
CA TYR A 239 -7.89 1.39 -16.21
C TYR A 239 -6.60 2.16 -16.55
N LEU A 240 -5.75 2.41 -15.56
CA LEU A 240 -4.47 3.10 -15.76
C LEU A 240 -3.54 2.32 -16.70
N ALA A 241 -3.47 1.00 -16.53
CA ALA A 241 -2.65 0.14 -17.39
C ALA A 241 -3.10 0.18 -18.86
N GLY A 242 -4.42 0.14 -19.11
CA GLY A 242 -5.00 0.18 -20.45
C GLY A 242 -4.81 1.50 -21.21
N GLN A 243 -4.35 2.57 -20.55
CA GLN A 243 -4.05 3.85 -21.21
C GLN A 243 -2.74 3.84 -21.99
N TYR A 244 -1.81 2.93 -21.69
CA TYR A 244 -0.50 2.87 -22.35
C TYR A 244 -0.06 1.46 -22.74
N LEU A 245 -0.63 0.41 -22.15
CA LEU A 245 -0.42 -0.98 -22.56
C LEU A 245 -1.49 -1.41 -23.55
N LYS A 246 -1.08 -2.13 -24.60
CA LYS A 246 -2.00 -2.71 -25.58
C LYS A 246 -2.99 -3.69 -24.92
N THR A 247 -4.26 -3.51 -25.22
CA THR A 247 -5.36 -4.40 -24.84
C THR A 247 -5.97 -5.08 -26.07
N ASP A 248 -6.53 -6.27 -25.87
CA ASP A 248 -7.36 -6.92 -26.88
C ASP A 248 -8.81 -6.41 -26.85
N SER A 249 -9.65 -6.94 -27.74
CA SER A 249 -11.07 -6.57 -27.82
C SER A 249 -11.90 -6.90 -26.58
N SER A 250 -11.39 -7.76 -25.69
CA SER A 250 -12.02 -8.07 -24.40
C SER A 250 -11.59 -7.13 -23.27
N GLY A 251 -10.66 -6.20 -23.55
CA GLY A 251 -10.06 -5.31 -22.56
C GLY A 251 -8.92 -5.95 -21.76
N LYS A 252 -8.53 -7.19 -22.08
CA LYS A 252 -7.39 -7.85 -21.44
C LYS A 252 -6.09 -7.28 -21.98
N ILE A 253 -5.13 -7.02 -21.10
CA ILE A 253 -3.80 -6.54 -21.48
C ILE A 253 -3.04 -7.67 -22.18
N VAL A 254 -2.61 -7.40 -23.41
CA VAL A 254 -1.84 -8.34 -24.27
C VAL A 254 -0.48 -7.75 -24.66
N ASP A 255 -0.10 -6.63 -24.04
CA ASP A 255 1.15 -5.94 -24.31
C ASP A 255 2.35 -6.80 -23.88
N PRO A 256 3.31 -7.10 -24.78
CA PRO A 256 4.47 -7.92 -24.44
C PRO A 256 5.43 -7.25 -23.44
N ARG A 257 5.25 -5.95 -23.18
CA ARG A 257 6.01 -5.24 -22.14
C ARG A 257 5.57 -5.63 -20.73
N LEU A 258 4.40 -6.23 -20.54
CA LEU A 258 3.94 -6.74 -19.24
C LEU A 258 4.11 -8.27 -19.18
N LEU A 259 4.97 -8.75 -18.29
CA LEU A 259 5.17 -10.17 -18.04
C LEU A 259 4.63 -10.54 -16.66
N LEU A 260 3.62 -11.41 -16.65
CA LEU A 260 3.00 -12.02 -15.47
C LEU A 260 3.56 -13.44 -15.24
N ASN A 261 3.41 -14.00 -14.04
CA ASN A 261 3.61 -15.42 -13.72
C ASN A 261 4.98 -16.04 -14.02
N LYS A 262 5.99 -15.24 -14.34
CA LYS A 262 7.26 -15.76 -14.86
C LYS A 262 8.50 -15.08 -14.31
N VAL A 263 8.32 -14.04 -13.53
CA VAL A 263 9.38 -13.04 -13.34
C VAL A 263 9.46 -12.56 -11.90
N VAL A 264 9.35 -13.50 -10.96
CA VAL A 264 9.74 -13.26 -9.57
C VAL A 264 11.20 -12.82 -9.60
N VAL A 265 11.45 -11.53 -9.41
CA VAL A 265 12.80 -10.97 -9.40
C VAL A 265 13.51 -11.47 -8.16
N THR A 266 14.70 -12.06 -8.33
CA THR A 266 15.50 -12.59 -7.22
C THR A 266 16.84 -11.88 -7.06
N GLU A 267 17.32 -11.21 -8.11
CA GLU A 267 18.57 -10.45 -8.06
C GLU A 267 18.52 -9.22 -8.98
N ILE A 268 18.99 -8.08 -8.48
CA ILE A 268 19.18 -6.83 -9.22
C ILE A 268 20.67 -6.49 -9.15
N SER A 269 21.37 -6.68 -10.27
CA SER A 269 22.75 -6.23 -10.44
C SER A 269 22.80 -4.84 -11.07
N TYR A 270 23.58 -3.91 -10.53
CA TYR A 270 23.67 -2.54 -11.03
C TYR A 270 25.11 -2.00 -11.01
N SER A 271 25.39 -1.11 -11.95
CA SER A 271 26.69 -0.44 -12.10
C SER A 271 26.51 0.98 -12.67
N SER A 272 27.59 1.69 -12.97
CA SER A 272 27.51 3.00 -13.62
C SER A 272 27.00 2.94 -15.07
N SER A 273 27.08 1.79 -15.74
CA SER A 273 26.72 1.62 -17.15
C SER A 273 25.33 1.03 -17.38
N GLY A 274 24.67 0.46 -16.37
CA GLY A 274 23.35 -0.15 -16.53
C GLY A 274 22.98 -1.11 -15.42
N VAL A 275 21.88 -1.81 -15.61
CA VAL A 275 21.32 -2.79 -14.68
C VAL A 275 21.04 -4.13 -15.36
N SER A 276 21.06 -5.20 -14.58
CA SER A 276 20.68 -6.56 -14.98
C SER A 276 19.77 -7.15 -13.91
N VAL A 277 18.57 -7.55 -14.29
CA VAL A 277 17.56 -8.14 -13.41
C VAL A 277 17.43 -9.62 -13.73
N ARG A 278 17.61 -10.46 -12.71
CA ARG A 278 17.45 -11.92 -12.81
C ARG A 278 16.19 -12.35 -12.08
N THR A 279 15.47 -13.27 -12.69
CA THR A 279 14.23 -13.84 -12.16
C THR A 279 14.43 -15.29 -11.69
N GLU A 280 13.49 -15.80 -10.91
CA GLU A 280 13.50 -17.15 -10.30
C GLU A 280 13.57 -18.26 -11.37
N ASP A 281 13.00 -18.02 -12.56
CA ASP A 281 13.09 -18.89 -13.74
C ASP A 281 14.46 -18.86 -14.46
N LYS A 282 15.42 -18.10 -13.91
CA LYS A 282 16.77 -17.86 -14.42
C LYS A 282 16.85 -16.95 -15.65
N SER A 283 15.75 -16.36 -16.10
CA SER A 283 15.77 -15.33 -17.14
C SER A 283 16.55 -14.10 -16.66
N VAL A 284 17.22 -13.41 -17.60
CA VAL A 284 18.03 -12.23 -17.32
C VAL A 284 17.68 -11.12 -18.28
N TYR A 285 17.32 -9.95 -17.73
CA TYR A 285 16.91 -8.77 -18.47
C TYR A 285 17.89 -7.64 -18.22
N LYS A 286 18.32 -6.93 -19.27
CA LYS A 286 19.20 -5.77 -19.16
C LYS A 286 18.43 -4.50 -19.50
N ALA A 287 18.81 -3.40 -18.85
CA ALA A 287 18.22 -2.09 -19.02
C ALA A 287 19.18 -0.98 -18.58
N ASP A 288 18.84 0.28 -18.89
CA ASP A 288 19.57 1.44 -18.40
C ASP A 288 19.22 1.77 -16.95
N TYR A 289 17.98 1.49 -16.54
CA TYR A 289 17.47 1.74 -15.20
C TYR A 289 16.50 0.63 -14.76
N VAL A 290 16.34 0.49 -13.45
CA VAL A 290 15.29 -0.33 -12.83
C VAL A 290 14.50 0.50 -11.84
N MET A 291 13.17 0.38 -11.89
CA MET A 291 12.22 0.95 -10.93
C MET A 291 11.67 -0.19 -10.07
N VAL A 292 11.94 -0.19 -8.77
CA VAL A 292 11.49 -1.22 -7.84
C VAL A 292 10.22 -0.75 -7.15
N SER A 293 9.10 -1.43 -7.42
CA SER A 293 7.78 -1.10 -6.86
C SER A 293 7.24 -2.13 -5.86
N THR A 294 8.11 -3.03 -5.37
CA THR A 294 7.73 -4.02 -4.37
C THR A 294 7.36 -3.34 -3.04
N SER A 295 6.66 -4.05 -2.17
CA SER A 295 6.38 -3.52 -0.82
C SER A 295 7.66 -3.32 -0.02
N LEU A 296 7.58 -2.49 1.02
CA LEU A 296 8.63 -2.36 2.03
C LEU A 296 8.96 -3.71 2.66
N GLY A 297 7.93 -4.50 3.01
CA GLY A 297 8.11 -5.85 3.56
C GLY A 297 8.93 -6.76 2.66
N VAL A 298 8.78 -6.69 1.33
CA VAL A 298 9.64 -7.45 0.41
C VAL A 298 11.08 -6.96 0.46
N LEU A 299 11.32 -5.65 0.51
CA LEU A 299 12.66 -5.07 0.63
C LEU A 299 13.34 -5.43 1.96
N GLN A 300 12.56 -5.71 3.01
CA GLN A 300 13.01 -6.20 4.32
C GLN A 300 13.29 -7.71 4.35
N THR A 301 12.98 -8.43 3.27
CA THR A 301 13.34 -9.86 3.12
C THR A 301 14.54 -10.06 2.22
N ASP A 302 14.95 -11.31 2.09
CA ASP A 302 15.98 -11.79 1.18
C ASP A 302 15.43 -12.18 -0.21
N LEU A 303 14.17 -11.85 -0.54
CA LEU A 303 13.59 -12.19 -1.85
C LEU A 303 14.41 -11.58 -3.01
N ILE A 304 14.83 -10.31 -2.88
CA ILE A 304 15.59 -9.60 -3.92
C ILE A 304 17.01 -9.30 -3.42
N HIS A 305 18.00 -9.92 -4.06
CA HIS A 305 19.41 -9.68 -3.80
C HIS A 305 19.94 -8.51 -4.64
N PHE A 306 20.46 -7.48 -3.99
CA PHE A 306 21.11 -6.35 -4.68
C PHE A 306 22.62 -6.59 -4.84
N LYS A 307 23.15 -6.40 -6.06
CA LYS A 307 24.57 -6.56 -6.38
C LYS A 307 25.14 -5.34 -7.12
N PRO A 308 26.06 -4.57 -6.51
CA PRO A 308 26.55 -4.68 -5.14
C PRO A 308 25.42 -4.49 -4.11
N LYS A 309 25.69 -4.82 -2.84
CA LYS A 309 24.74 -4.57 -1.76
C LYS A 309 24.35 -3.08 -1.75
N LEU A 310 23.09 -2.80 -1.42
CA LEU A 310 22.64 -1.43 -1.17
C LEU A 310 23.53 -0.79 -0.10
N PRO A 311 23.79 0.52 -0.20
CA PRO A 311 24.61 1.22 0.78
C PRO A 311 23.95 1.21 2.16
N THR A 312 24.75 1.25 3.22
CA THR A 312 24.27 1.14 4.61
C THR A 312 23.16 2.12 4.95
N TRP A 313 23.25 3.38 4.49
CA TRP A 313 22.20 4.39 4.74
C TRP A 313 20.83 3.97 4.18
N LYS A 314 20.80 3.28 3.03
CA LYS A 314 19.57 2.76 2.42
C LYS A 314 19.04 1.55 3.20
N ILE A 315 19.94 0.65 3.59
CA ILE A 315 19.56 -0.55 4.34
C ILE A 315 18.97 -0.17 5.70
N LEU A 316 19.60 0.76 6.42
CA LEU A 316 19.11 1.19 7.73
C LEU A 316 17.69 1.71 7.67
N VAL A 317 17.36 2.61 6.74
CA VAL A 317 16.00 3.10 6.62
C VAL A 317 14.99 2.02 6.23
N ILE A 318 15.35 1.10 5.33
CA ILE A 318 14.47 -0.02 4.95
C ILE A 318 14.05 -0.82 6.19
N TYR A 319 14.95 -1.02 7.16
CA TYR A 319 14.66 -1.79 8.38
C TYR A 319 14.18 -0.94 9.57
N GLN A 320 14.25 0.38 9.50
CA GLN A 320 13.69 1.27 10.54
C GLN A 320 12.22 1.59 10.31
N PHE A 321 11.75 1.53 9.06
CA PHE A 321 10.36 1.79 8.71
C PHE A 321 9.51 0.53 8.89
N ASP A 322 8.25 0.67 9.29
CA ASP A 322 7.41 -0.48 9.60
C ASP A 322 6.57 -0.91 8.40
N MET A 323 6.48 -2.24 8.20
CA MET A 323 5.53 -2.87 7.29
C MET A 323 4.44 -3.54 8.13
N ALA A 324 3.35 -2.82 8.35
CA ALA A 324 2.22 -3.26 9.16
C ALA A 324 1.39 -4.37 8.47
N VAL A 325 0.49 -5.00 9.24
CA VAL A 325 -0.37 -6.09 8.76
C VAL A 325 -1.81 -5.89 9.22
N TYR A 326 -2.71 -5.69 8.26
CA TYR A 326 -4.15 -5.49 8.45
C TYR A 326 -4.94 -6.66 7.86
N THR A 327 -5.59 -7.46 8.71
CA THR A 327 -6.26 -8.69 8.26
C THR A 327 -7.78 -8.53 8.31
N LYS A 328 -8.39 -8.54 7.11
CA LYS A 328 -9.85 -8.48 6.89
C LYS A 328 -10.46 -9.87 6.90
N ILE A 329 -10.99 -10.32 8.03
CA ILE A 329 -11.57 -11.66 8.15
C ILE A 329 -13.06 -11.59 7.79
N PHE A 330 -13.44 -12.20 6.68
CA PHE A 330 -14.85 -12.29 6.27
C PHE A 330 -15.48 -13.58 6.77
N LEU A 331 -16.73 -13.48 7.24
CA LEU A 331 -17.53 -14.62 7.70
C LEU A 331 -18.89 -14.62 7.02
N LYS A 332 -19.33 -15.79 6.57
CA LYS A 332 -20.66 -16.02 5.99
C LYS A 332 -21.52 -16.79 6.97
N PHE A 333 -22.77 -16.38 7.13
CA PHE A 333 -23.73 -17.05 8.01
C PHE A 333 -24.97 -17.56 7.26
N PRO A 334 -25.62 -18.63 7.77
CA PRO A 334 -26.90 -19.10 7.24
C PRO A 334 -28.01 -18.07 7.36
N LYS A 335 -28.05 -17.34 8.47
CA LYS A 335 -29.01 -16.29 8.78
C LYS A 335 -28.31 -15.12 9.49
N ARG A 336 -28.87 -13.93 9.32
CA ARG A 336 -28.48 -12.74 10.08
C ARG A 336 -28.95 -12.86 11.54
N PHE A 337 -28.08 -12.50 12.47
CA PHE A 337 -28.39 -12.40 13.91
C PHE A 337 -27.99 -11.03 14.51
N TRP A 338 -27.31 -10.18 13.74
CA TRP A 338 -26.87 -8.85 14.17
C TRP A 338 -27.85 -7.74 13.75
N PRO A 339 -27.88 -6.60 14.47
CA PRO A 339 -28.67 -5.43 14.09
C PRO A 339 -28.26 -4.83 12.73
N VAL A 340 -29.22 -4.25 12.02
CA VAL A 340 -29.00 -3.47 10.78
C VAL A 340 -29.81 -2.18 10.84
N GLY A 341 -29.47 -1.22 9.99
CA GLY A 341 -30.12 0.08 9.93
C GLY A 341 -29.11 1.22 10.09
N LYS A 342 -29.64 2.44 10.27
CA LYS A 342 -28.83 3.65 10.42
C LYS A 342 -27.89 3.53 11.63
N GLY A 343 -26.62 3.84 11.46
CA GLY A 343 -25.62 3.77 12.51
C GLY A 343 -25.41 2.36 13.05
N LYS A 344 -25.61 1.31 12.23
CA LYS A 344 -25.32 -0.10 12.60
C LYS A 344 -24.30 -0.74 11.67
N GLU A 345 -23.61 0.04 10.83
CA GLU A 345 -22.59 -0.46 9.92
C GLU A 345 -21.37 -0.97 10.68
N PHE A 346 -20.82 -0.15 11.57
CA PHE A 346 -19.73 -0.52 12.46
C PHE A 346 -20.21 -0.81 13.87
N PHE A 347 -19.58 -1.79 14.49
CA PHE A 347 -19.72 -2.11 15.90
C PHE A 347 -18.41 -2.64 16.47
N LEU A 348 -18.19 -2.43 17.76
CA LEU A 348 -16.93 -2.74 18.43
C LEU A 348 -17.13 -3.77 19.53
N TYR A 349 -16.12 -4.61 19.76
CA TYR A 349 -16.08 -5.57 20.87
C TYR A 349 -15.02 -5.14 21.89
N ALA A 350 -15.48 -4.66 23.04
CA ALA A 350 -14.61 -4.21 24.14
C ALA A 350 -14.09 -5.41 24.95
N SER A 351 -13.18 -6.17 24.34
CA SER A 351 -12.43 -7.24 24.97
C SER A 351 -11.47 -6.69 26.04
N THR A 352 -11.24 -7.45 27.11
CA THR A 352 -10.16 -7.17 28.07
C THR A 352 -8.77 -7.40 27.45
N ARG A 353 -8.69 -8.14 26.35
CA ARG A 353 -7.50 -8.27 25.50
C ARG A 353 -7.59 -7.28 24.32
N ARG A 354 -6.80 -6.20 24.37
CA ARG A 354 -6.71 -5.17 23.31
C ARG A 354 -6.52 -5.79 21.93
N GLY A 355 -7.28 -5.33 20.94
CA GLY A 355 -7.19 -5.78 19.54
C GLY A 355 -7.80 -7.16 19.23
N TYR A 356 -8.28 -7.90 20.23
CA TYR A 356 -8.86 -9.22 20.02
C TYR A 356 -10.26 -9.14 19.39
N TYR A 357 -10.33 -9.33 18.06
CA TYR A 357 -11.57 -9.25 17.27
C TYR A 357 -12.38 -7.98 17.55
N ALA A 358 -11.69 -6.84 17.55
CA ALA A 358 -12.18 -5.58 18.10
C ALA A 358 -13.17 -4.85 17.19
N ALA A 359 -12.86 -4.71 15.90
CA ALA A 359 -13.62 -3.87 14.96
C ALA A 359 -14.40 -4.72 13.97
N TRP A 360 -15.72 -4.52 13.96
CA TRP A 360 -16.65 -5.26 13.11
C TRP A 360 -17.39 -4.34 12.16
N GLN A 361 -17.64 -4.85 10.96
CA GLN A 361 -18.48 -4.22 9.95
C GLN A 361 -19.50 -5.23 9.45
N GLN A 362 -20.79 -4.87 9.49
CA GLN A 362 -21.82 -5.59 8.73
C GLN A 362 -21.97 -4.98 7.34
N LEU A 363 -22.23 -5.84 6.37
CA LEU A 363 -22.16 -5.47 4.95
C LEU A 363 -23.53 -5.44 4.26
N GLU A 364 -24.63 -5.17 4.96
CA GLU A 364 -26.00 -5.19 4.40
C GLU A 364 -26.20 -4.13 3.31
N LYS A 365 -25.58 -2.95 3.45
CA LYS A 365 -25.65 -1.87 2.44
C LYS A 365 -24.85 -2.24 1.18
N GLN A 366 -23.67 -2.82 1.39
CA GLN A 366 -22.71 -3.19 0.35
C GLN A 366 -23.14 -4.48 -0.37
N TYR A 367 -23.58 -5.50 0.36
CA TYR A 367 -23.96 -6.81 -0.14
C TYR A 367 -25.30 -7.26 0.50
N PRO A 368 -26.44 -6.69 0.07
CA PRO A 368 -27.76 -7.02 0.64
C PRO A 368 -28.05 -8.52 0.60
N GLY A 369 -28.51 -9.08 1.71
CA GLY A 369 -28.83 -10.52 1.83
C GLY A 369 -27.60 -11.46 1.80
N ALA A 370 -26.37 -10.92 1.78
CA ALA A 370 -25.17 -11.74 1.78
C ALA A 370 -24.90 -12.40 3.14
N ASN A 371 -25.58 -12.00 4.23
CA ASN A 371 -25.35 -12.54 5.57
C ASN A 371 -23.84 -12.62 5.91
N ALA A 372 -23.11 -11.55 5.60
CA ALA A 372 -21.67 -11.48 5.76
C ALA A 372 -21.28 -10.45 6.83
N LEU A 373 -20.34 -10.83 7.69
CA LEU A 373 -19.64 -9.94 8.59
C LEU A 373 -18.18 -9.85 8.20
N LEU A 374 -17.58 -8.69 8.46
CA LEU A 374 -16.14 -8.46 8.42
C LEU A 374 -15.69 -8.16 9.85
N VAL A 375 -14.65 -8.86 10.32
CA VAL A 375 -13.90 -8.45 11.51
C VAL A 375 -12.47 -8.15 11.10
N THR A 376 -11.95 -7.04 11.61
CA THR A 376 -10.59 -6.59 11.35
C THR A 376 -9.71 -6.85 12.58
N VAL A 377 -8.54 -7.44 12.33
CA VAL A 377 -7.44 -7.55 13.29
C VAL A 377 -6.17 -6.97 12.66
N THR A 378 -5.24 -6.51 13.51
CA THR A 378 -3.99 -5.88 13.06
C THR A 378 -2.78 -6.43 13.82
N ASP A 379 -1.58 -6.08 13.35
CA ASP A 379 -0.29 -6.29 14.02
C ASP A 379 -0.07 -7.70 14.63
N GLU A 380 0.06 -7.81 15.96
CA GLU A 380 0.29 -9.06 16.70
C GLU A 380 -0.82 -10.10 16.43
N GLU A 381 -2.08 -9.67 16.41
CA GLU A 381 -3.22 -10.57 16.16
C GLU A 381 -3.24 -11.07 14.72
N SER A 382 -2.92 -10.21 13.74
CA SER A 382 -2.78 -10.62 12.35
C SER A 382 -1.73 -11.72 12.19
N ARG A 383 -0.52 -11.54 12.72
CA ARG A 383 0.56 -12.54 12.61
C ARG A 383 0.15 -13.87 13.26
N ARG A 384 -0.47 -13.84 14.44
CA ARG A 384 -1.00 -15.04 15.11
C ARG A 384 -2.03 -15.76 14.25
N ILE A 385 -3.01 -15.02 13.73
CA ILE A 385 -4.14 -15.58 12.98
C ILE A 385 -3.71 -16.13 11.61
N GLU A 386 -2.76 -15.49 10.94
CA GLU A 386 -2.23 -16.01 9.67
C GLU A 386 -1.53 -17.37 9.84
N GLN A 387 -0.92 -17.63 11.01
CA GLN A 387 -0.18 -18.85 11.32
C GLN A 387 -1.05 -20.03 11.79
N GLN A 388 -2.32 -19.79 12.12
CA GLN A 388 -3.25 -20.85 12.52
C GLN A 388 -4.21 -21.23 11.39
N SER A 389 -4.92 -22.34 11.59
CA SER A 389 -5.93 -22.81 10.64
C SER A 389 -7.18 -21.93 10.67
N ASP A 390 -7.85 -21.80 9.52
CA ASP A 390 -9.11 -21.06 9.40
C ASP A 390 -10.20 -21.61 10.35
N ASN A 391 -10.21 -22.91 10.62
CA ASN A 391 -11.14 -23.52 11.57
C ASN A 391 -10.91 -23.06 13.01
N GLN A 392 -9.65 -22.90 13.41
CA GLN A 392 -9.31 -22.42 14.75
C GLN A 392 -9.68 -20.95 14.91
N THR A 393 -9.36 -20.13 13.89
CA THR A 393 -9.78 -18.72 13.84
C THR A 393 -11.31 -18.58 13.87
N LYS A 394 -12.02 -19.42 13.11
CA LYS A 394 -13.49 -19.46 13.11
C LYS A 394 -14.03 -19.82 14.50
N ALA A 395 -13.46 -20.80 15.19
CA ALA A 395 -13.90 -21.19 16.52
C ALA A 395 -13.76 -20.05 17.54
N GLU A 396 -12.62 -19.36 17.54
CA GLU A 396 -12.37 -18.17 18.38
C GLU A 396 -13.39 -17.06 18.11
N ILE A 397 -13.63 -16.76 16.83
CA ILE A 397 -14.62 -15.77 16.41
C ILE A 397 -16.04 -16.16 16.85
N MET A 398 -16.43 -17.42 16.70
CA MET A 398 -17.76 -17.88 17.12
C MET A 398 -17.97 -17.74 18.62
N GLU A 399 -16.94 -17.92 19.45
CA GLU A 399 -17.02 -17.65 20.88
C GLU A 399 -17.30 -16.17 21.17
N VAL A 400 -16.57 -15.27 20.51
CA VAL A 400 -16.75 -13.82 20.63
C VAL A 400 -18.17 -13.42 20.22
N LEU A 401 -18.65 -13.88 19.07
CA LEU A 401 -20.00 -13.54 18.59
C LEU A 401 -21.10 -14.05 19.54
N ARG A 402 -20.96 -15.25 20.10
CA ARG A 402 -21.91 -15.77 21.10
C ARG A 402 -21.90 -14.96 22.39
N LYS A 403 -20.73 -14.46 22.81
CA LYS A 403 -20.63 -13.53 23.94
C LYS A 403 -21.27 -12.17 23.64
N MET A 404 -21.07 -11.62 22.45
CA MET A 404 -21.66 -10.34 22.05
C MET A 404 -23.19 -10.38 21.98
N PHE A 405 -23.75 -11.50 21.49
CA PHE A 405 -25.18 -11.69 21.23
C PHE A 405 -25.79 -12.84 22.06
N PRO A 406 -25.78 -12.78 23.41
CA PRO A 406 -26.17 -13.90 24.25
C PRO A 406 -27.68 -14.23 24.21
N GLY A 407 -28.50 -13.29 23.73
CA GLY A 407 -29.94 -13.48 23.53
C GLY A 407 -30.33 -14.01 22.14
N GLU A 408 -29.36 -14.17 21.24
CA GLU A 408 -29.60 -14.62 19.87
C GLU A 408 -29.13 -16.06 19.68
N ASP A 409 -29.84 -16.82 18.84
CA ASP A 409 -29.37 -18.10 18.34
C ASP A 409 -28.34 -17.88 17.22
N VAL A 410 -27.08 -17.65 17.62
CA VAL A 410 -25.95 -17.38 16.72
C VAL A 410 -25.50 -18.67 16.02
N PRO A 411 -25.78 -18.84 14.71
CA PRO A 411 -25.37 -20.02 13.97
C PRO A 411 -23.86 -20.02 13.70
N ASP A 412 -23.26 -21.19 13.55
CA ASP A 412 -21.88 -21.28 13.07
C ASP A 412 -21.74 -20.66 11.67
N ALA A 413 -20.62 -19.97 11.44
CA ALA A 413 -20.28 -19.46 10.12
C ALA A 413 -20.07 -20.64 9.14
N THR A 414 -20.77 -20.57 7.99
CA THR A 414 -20.68 -21.57 6.93
C THR A 414 -19.41 -21.44 6.10
N ASP A 415 -18.84 -20.24 6.06
CA ASP A 415 -17.61 -19.95 5.32
C ASP A 415 -16.80 -18.86 6.04
N ILE A 416 -15.49 -18.90 5.87
CA ILE A 416 -14.55 -17.92 6.43
C ILE A 416 -13.43 -17.66 5.41
N LEU A 417 -13.04 -16.39 5.28
CA LEU A 417 -11.91 -15.97 4.48
C LEU A 417 -10.94 -15.17 5.34
N VAL A 418 -9.72 -15.69 5.51
CA VAL A 418 -8.60 -15.04 6.19
C VAL A 418 -7.52 -14.68 5.16
N PRO A 419 -7.41 -13.41 4.73
CA PRO A 419 -6.29 -12.94 3.93
C PRO A 419 -4.96 -13.11 4.69
N ARG A 420 -3.92 -13.61 4.02
CA ARG A 420 -2.61 -13.89 4.62
C ARG A 420 -1.49 -13.07 3.97
N TRP A 421 -1.59 -11.75 4.07
CA TRP A 421 -0.69 -10.81 3.40
C TRP A 421 0.73 -10.81 3.97
N TRP A 422 0.89 -11.06 5.28
CA TRP A 422 2.21 -11.14 5.90
C TRP A 422 2.97 -12.42 5.54
N SER A 423 2.24 -13.52 5.40
CA SER A 423 2.76 -14.83 5.00
C SER A 423 3.13 -14.87 3.52
N ASP A 424 2.43 -14.09 2.68
CA ASP A 424 2.72 -14.02 1.25
C ASP A 424 4.07 -13.34 0.99
N ARG A 425 4.97 -14.09 0.33
CA ARG A 425 6.34 -13.64 0.02
C ARG A 425 6.41 -12.42 -0.89
N PHE A 426 5.35 -12.09 -1.63
CA PHE A 426 5.33 -10.95 -2.55
C PHE A 426 4.80 -9.65 -1.92
N TYR A 427 4.33 -9.71 -0.67
CA TYR A 427 3.78 -8.55 0.03
C TYR A 427 4.40 -8.36 1.41
N LYS A 428 4.52 -9.45 2.20
CA LYS A 428 5.12 -9.44 3.55
C LYS A 428 4.49 -8.41 4.50
N GLY A 429 3.21 -8.12 4.29
CA GLY A 429 2.39 -7.18 5.06
C GLY A 429 1.36 -6.49 4.17
N THR A 430 0.61 -5.56 4.74
CA THR A 430 -0.43 -4.81 4.02
C THR A 430 0.00 -3.42 3.63
N TYR A 431 0.55 -2.62 4.52
CA TYR A 431 0.99 -1.26 4.19
C TYR A 431 2.00 -0.74 5.19
N ALA A 432 2.76 0.27 4.78
CA ALA A 432 3.76 0.84 5.65
C ALA A 432 3.11 1.79 6.67
N ASN A 433 3.59 1.77 7.90
CA ASN A 433 3.24 2.71 8.95
C ASN A 433 4.48 3.51 9.34
N TRP A 434 4.31 4.72 9.86
CA TRP A 434 5.42 5.59 10.20
C TRP A 434 5.78 5.48 11.69
N PRO A 435 6.88 4.79 12.05
CA PRO A 435 7.24 4.62 13.45
C PRO A 435 7.93 5.86 14.04
N VAL A 436 7.77 6.03 15.34
CA VAL A 436 8.52 7.01 16.13
C VAL A 436 10.03 6.73 16.00
N GLY A 437 10.81 7.79 15.76
CA GLY A 437 12.26 7.71 15.57
C GLY A 437 12.70 7.74 14.11
N VAL A 438 11.78 7.57 13.16
CA VAL A 438 12.00 7.85 11.74
C VAL A 438 11.47 9.25 11.45
N SER A 439 12.31 10.16 10.99
CA SER A 439 11.86 11.49 10.57
C SER A 439 11.75 11.59 9.05
N ARG A 440 11.37 12.76 8.56
CA ARG A 440 11.26 13.03 7.13
C ARG A 440 12.58 12.82 6.38
N TYR A 441 13.71 13.03 7.06
CA TYR A 441 15.04 12.76 6.51
C TYR A 441 15.18 11.30 6.08
N GLU A 442 14.80 10.37 6.97
CA GLU A 442 14.83 8.95 6.66
C GLU A 442 13.88 8.60 5.52
N VAL A 443 12.65 9.13 5.47
CA VAL A 443 11.75 8.86 4.32
C VAL A 443 12.32 9.35 2.99
N ASP A 444 12.99 10.52 2.97
CA ASP A 444 13.71 10.98 1.79
C ASP A 444 14.88 10.04 1.41
N GLN A 445 15.52 9.40 2.41
CA GLN A 445 16.44 8.31 2.13
C GLN A 445 15.72 7.06 1.59
N LEU A 446 14.54 6.68 2.09
CA LEU A 446 13.80 5.50 1.64
C LEU A 446 13.42 5.60 0.15
N ARG A 447 13.02 6.79 -0.30
CA ARG A 447 12.71 7.07 -1.71
C ARG A 447 13.94 7.33 -2.60
N ALA A 448 15.09 7.71 -2.02
CA ALA A 448 16.27 8.08 -2.80
C ALA A 448 16.77 6.94 -3.72
N PRO A 449 17.17 7.23 -4.97
CA PRO A 449 17.74 6.23 -5.86
C PRO A 449 19.16 5.82 -5.42
N VAL A 450 19.57 4.59 -5.78
CA VAL A 450 20.92 4.08 -5.59
C VAL A 450 21.53 3.80 -6.97
N GLY A 451 22.32 4.75 -7.47
CA GLY A 451 22.87 4.70 -8.82
C GLY A 451 21.75 4.68 -9.87
N ARG A 452 21.52 3.53 -10.50
CA ARG A 452 20.49 3.32 -11.53
C ARG A 452 19.26 2.54 -11.02
N VAL A 453 19.19 2.30 -9.71
CA VAL A 453 18.08 1.65 -9.02
C VAL A 453 17.20 2.72 -8.39
N TYR A 454 15.97 2.84 -8.88
CA TYR A 454 14.94 3.75 -8.38
C TYR A 454 13.91 2.95 -7.58
N PHE A 455 13.26 3.60 -6.62
CA PHE A 455 12.27 2.98 -5.74
C PHE A 455 10.96 3.75 -5.84
N THR A 456 9.85 3.02 -5.86
CA THR A 456 8.50 3.58 -5.82
C THR A 456 7.57 2.66 -5.00
N GLY A 457 6.39 3.12 -4.62
CA GLY A 457 5.50 2.41 -3.70
C GLY A 457 4.88 3.38 -2.70
N GLU A 458 3.79 2.99 -2.02
CA GLU A 458 3.21 3.85 -0.98
C GLU A 458 4.23 4.23 0.11
N HIS A 459 5.16 3.34 0.46
CA HIS A 459 6.30 3.61 1.36
C HIS A 459 7.31 4.65 0.87
N THR A 460 7.20 5.11 -0.38
CA THR A 460 8.00 6.22 -0.93
C THR A 460 7.19 7.50 -1.13
N SER A 461 5.91 7.47 -0.76
CA SER A 461 5.05 8.66 -0.80
C SER A 461 5.52 9.66 0.25
N ASP A 462 5.68 10.93 -0.14
CA ASP A 462 6.14 11.99 0.77
C ASP A 462 5.17 12.21 1.95
N LYS A 463 3.87 12.04 1.69
CA LYS A 463 2.82 12.36 2.67
C LYS A 463 1.81 11.24 2.86
N TYR A 464 1.52 10.46 1.82
CA TYR A 464 0.36 9.57 1.81
C TYR A 464 0.77 8.10 1.88
N THR A 465 1.80 7.79 2.67
CA THR A 465 2.20 6.41 2.97
C THR A 465 1.02 5.65 3.57
N GLY A 466 0.85 4.38 3.23
CA GLY A 466 -0.34 3.60 3.62
C GLY A 466 -1.41 3.47 2.54
N TYR A 467 -1.54 4.45 1.64
CA TYR A 467 -2.76 4.60 0.82
C TYR A 467 -2.59 4.28 -0.66
N VAL A 468 -3.73 4.04 -1.34
CA VAL A 468 -3.81 3.87 -2.80
C VAL A 468 -3.36 5.12 -3.54
N HIS A 469 -3.86 6.30 -3.15
CA HIS A 469 -3.42 7.58 -3.74
C HIS A 469 -1.94 7.85 -3.47
N GLY A 470 -1.42 7.42 -2.33
CA GLY A 470 0.01 7.46 -2.04
C GLY A 470 0.84 6.64 -3.00
N ALA A 471 0.45 5.39 -3.27
CA ALA A 471 1.11 4.56 -4.28
C ALA A 471 1.00 5.17 -5.69
N TYR A 472 -0.17 5.71 -6.06
CA TYR A 472 -0.39 6.35 -7.35
C TYR A 472 0.53 7.55 -7.56
N LEU A 473 0.56 8.48 -6.60
CA LEU A 473 1.39 9.68 -6.65
C LEU A 473 2.88 9.35 -6.57
N ALA A 474 3.28 8.41 -5.71
CA ALA A 474 4.67 7.97 -5.62
C ALA A 474 5.19 7.36 -6.94
N GLY A 475 4.31 6.71 -7.72
CA GLY A 475 4.63 6.25 -9.07
C GLY A 475 5.01 7.39 -10.00
N ILE A 476 4.22 8.47 -9.99
CA ILE A 476 4.47 9.69 -10.77
C ILE A 476 5.78 10.33 -10.31
N ASP A 477 5.94 10.62 -9.01
CA ASP A 477 7.13 11.25 -8.45
C ASP A 477 8.41 10.50 -8.83
N SER A 478 8.40 9.17 -8.67
CA SER A 478 9.58 8.34 -8.93
C SER A 478 9.94 8.31 -10.41
N ALA A 479 8.92 8.26 -11.28
CA ALA A 479 9.11 8.37 -12.72
C ALA A 479 9.69 9.74 -13.09
N GLU A 480 9.21 10.84 -12.51
CA GLU A 480 9.73 12.18 -12.78
C GLU A 480 11.20 12.35 -12.37
N ILE A 481 11.60 11.79 -11.22
CA ILE A 481 13.01 11.79 -10.79
C ILE A 481 13.87 11.02 -11.81
N LEU A 482 13.40 9.88 -12.31
CA LEU A 482 14.09 9.10 -13.34
C LEU A 482 14.16 9.88 -14.67
N ILE A 483 13.05 10.48 -15.12
CA ILE A 483 12.97 11.27 -16.35
C ILE A 483 13.97 12.43 -16.33
N ASN A 484 14.05 13.15 -15.20
CA ASN A 484 15.01 14.25 -15.03
C ASN A 484 16.46 13.76 -15.16
N CYS A 485 16.79 12.57 -14.66
CA CYS A 485 18.10 11.98 -14.85
C CYS A 485 18.33 11.52 -16.30
N ALA A 486 17.40 10.74 -16.86
CA ALA A 486 17.58 10.08 -18.14
C ALA A 486 17.58 11.04 -19.33
N GLN A 487 16.64 12.00 -19.34
CA GLN A 487 16.45 12.96 -20.43
C GLN A 487 17.19 14.28 -20.19
N LYS A 488 17.09 14.85 -18.98
CA LYS A 488 17.69 16.17 -18.66
C LYS A 488 19.12 16.07 -18.10
N LYS A 489 19.64 14.86 -17.89
CA LYS A 489 20.98 14.60 -17.31
C LYS A 489 21.18 15.19 -15.91
N MET A 490 20.08 15.43 -15.19
CA MET A 490 20.07 15.94 -13.82
C MET A 490 19.79 14.79 -12.84
N CYS A 491 20.82 14.01 -12.53
CA CYS A 491 20.69 12.78 -11.74
C CYS A 491 20.98 12.95 -10.25
N LYS A 492 21.40 14.14 -9.80
CA LYS A 492 21.75 14.36 -8.40
C LYS A 492 20.47 14.45 -7.56
N TYR A 493 20.17 13.39 -6.81
CA TYR A 493 19.13 13.40 -5.81
C TYR A 493 19.71 13.93 -4.49
N LEU A 494 19.23 15.08 -4.04
CA LEU A 494 19.67 15.69 -2.78
C LEU A 494 18.68 15.32 -1.69
N VAL A 495 19.08 14.39 -0.82
CA VAL A 495 18.44 14.25 0.48
C VAL A 495 18.89 15.46 1.30
N LYS A 496 17.95 16.33 1.71
CA LYS A 496 18.27 17.48 2.57
C LYS A 496 18.87 16.97 3.88
N GLY A 497 19.80 17.69 4.51
CA GLY A 497 20.35 17.26 5.79
C GLY A 497 19.28 17.20 6.87
N LYS A 498 19.43 16.29 7.83
CA LYS A 498 18.44 16.06 8.90
C LYS A 498 18.18 17.31 9.77
N TYR A 499 19.16 18.21 9.84
CA TYR A 499 19.12 19.44 10.62
C TYR A 499 19.25 20.70 9.76
N ASP A 500 19.12 20.56 8.43
CA ASP A 500 19.26 21.65 7.46
C ASP A 500 17.96 22.43 7.24
#